data_AF-A0A542JFT4-F1
#
_entry.id   AF-A0A542JFT4-F1
#
_cell.length_a   1.000
_cell.length_b   1.000
_cell.length_c   1.000
_cell.angle_alpha   90.00
_cell.angle_beta   90.00
_cell.angle_gamma   90.00
#
_symmetry.space_group_name_H-M   'P 1'
#
loop_
_entity.id
_entity.type
_entity.pdbx_description
1 polymer ?
#
loop_
_entity_poly.entity_id
_entity_poly.type
_entity_poly.pdbx_seq_one_letter_code
_entity_poly.pdbx_strand_id
1 'polypeptide(L)'
;MRTYIGGHQAVSVNDFIELALGTPPELWLGEEGETEEERAARLDAARDILADNPELPDDVARIAAEVIEAHAPELFNVVPLARPAGRRRSSRKGAAA
;
A
#
# COMPACT_ATOMS: atom_id res chain seq x y z
N MET A 1 20.32 -16.05 -2.43
CA MET A 1 19.62 -16.13 -1.13
C MET A 1 18.33 -16.89 -1.35
N ARG A 2 17.87 -17.73 -0.41
CA ARG A 2 16.56 -18.40 -0.50
C ARG A 2 15.55 -17.60 0.33
N THR A 3 14.38 -17.31 -0.21
CA THR A 3 13.33 -16.54 0.45
C THR A 3 12.27 -17.49 1.01
N TYR A 4 11.89 -17.29 2.27
CA TYR A 4 10.90 -18.12 2.94
C TYR A 4 9.84 -17.27 3.62
N ILE A 5 8.57 -17.69 3.54
CA ILE A 5 7.44 -17.10 4.27
C ILE A 5 6.64 -18.25 4.89
N GLY A 6 6.38 -18.19 6.19
CA GLY A 6 5.63 -19.24 6.90
C GLY A 6 6.26 -20.64 6.80
N GLY A 7 7.58 -20.74 6.58
CA GLY A 7 8.27 -22.02 6.36
C GLY A 7 8.23 -22.55 4.93
N HIS A 8 7.50 -21.89 4.03
CA HIS A 8 7.45 -22.21 2.61
C HIS A 8 8.48 -21.39 1.82
N GLN A 9 9.16 -22.03 0.87
CA GLN A 9 10.12 -21.35 -0.01
C GLN A 9 9.37 -20.65 -1.13
N ALA A 10 9.58 -19.35 -1.30
CA ALA A 10 9.16 -18.63 -2.50
C ALA A 10 10.22 -18.83 -3.59
N VAL A 11 9.90 -19.56 -4.66
CA VAL A 11 10.81 -19.78 -5.79
C VAL A 11 10.60 -18.76 -6.91
N SER A 12 9.45 -18.10 -6.93
CA SER A 12 9.11 -16.98 -7.82
C SER A 12 8.64 -15.74 -7.04
N VAL A 13 8.50 -14.62 -7.75
CA VAL A 13 7.87 -13.40 -7.19
C VAL A 13 6.38 -13.65 -6.90
N ASN A 14 5.70 -14.47 -7.71
CA ASN A 14 4.29 -14.79 -7.49
C ASN A 14 4.12 -15.58 -6.20
N ASP A 15 4.97 -16.60 -5.99
CA ASP A 15 4.96 -17.39 -4.76
C ASP A 15 5.21 -16.51 -3.54
N PHE A 16 6.10 -15.52 -3.67
CA PHE A 16 6.35 -14.58 -2.60
C PHE A 16 5.09 -13.78 -2.25
N ILE A 17 4.37 -13.27 -3.26
CA ILE A 17 3.15 -12.50 -3.09
C ILE A 17 2.05 -13.37 -2.47
N GLU A 18 1.79 -14.55 -3.04
CA GLU A 18 0.78 -15.49 -2.54
C GLU A 18 1.05 -15.89 -1.08
N LEU A 19 2.30 -16.24 -0.75
CA LEU A 19 2.67 -16.64 0.61
C LEU A 19 2.61 -15.47 1.59
N ALA A 20 2.97 -14.25 1.16
CA ALA A 20 2.91 -13.05 1.99
C ALA A 20 1.47 -12.64 2.30
N LEU A 21 0.59 -12.71 1.31
CA LEU A 21 -0.83 -12.36 1.44
C LEU A 21 -1.66 -13.49 2.06
N GLY A 22 -1.19 -14.74 1.99
CA GLY A 22 -1.97 -15.92 2.36
C GLY A 22 -3.14 -16.20 1.41
N THR A 23 -3.24 -15.44 0.31
CA THR A 23 -4.30 -15.49 -0.69
C THR A 23 -3.71 -15.19 -2.07
N PRO A 24 -4.28 -15.73 -3.16
CA PRO A 24 -3.82 -15.41 -4.51
C PRO A 24 -4.09 -13.93 -4.84
N PRO A 25 -3.15 -13.23 -5.51
CA PRO A 25 -3.33 -11.82 -5.86
C PRO A 25 -4.56 -11.58 -6.75
N GLU A 26 -4.92 -12.57 -7.57
CA GLU A 26 -6.08 -12.56 -8.47
C GLU A 26 -7.40 -12.41 -7.70
N LEU A 27 -7.47 -12.91 -6.45
CA LEU A 27 -8.63 -12.70 -5.58
C LEU A 27 -8.95 -11.20 -5.43
N TRP A 28 -7.91 -10.39 -5.29
CA TRP A 28 -8.01 -8.95 -5.04
C TRP A 28 -8.02 -8.13 -6.33
N LEU A 29 -7.17 -8.49 -7.30
CA LEU A 29 -6.98 -7.74 -8.55
C LEU A 29 -7.98 -8.10 -9.64
N GLY A 30 -8.59 -9.29 -9.56
CA GLY A 30 -9.38 -9.89 -10.63
C GLY A 30 -8.53 -10.58 -11.68
N GLU A 31 -9.19 -11.35 -12.54
CA GLU A 31 -8.57 -12.07 -13.65
C GLU A 31 -9.07 -11.54 -15.00
N GLU A 32 -8.22 -11.56 -16.01
CA GLU A 32 -8.60 -11.16 -17.36
C GLU A 32 -9.60 -12.14 -17.96
N GLY A 33 -10.76 -11.63 -18.39
CA GLY A 33 -11.83 -12.45 -18.96
C GLY A 33 -12.78 -13.06 -17.92
N GLU A 34 -12.72 -12.65 -16.66
CA GLU A 34 -13.70 -13.07 -15.64
C GLU A 34 -15.13 -12.72 -16.09
N THR A 35 -16.04 -13.68 -15.92
CA THR A 35 -17.49 -13.45 -16.07
C THR A 35 -18.02 -12.64 -14.90
N GLU A 36 -19.21 -12.06 -15.05
CA GLU A 36 -19.83 -11.32 -13.94
C GLU A 36 -20.14 -12.25 -12.76
N GLU A 37 -20.50 -13.51 -13.02
CA GLU A 37 -20.73 -14.51 -11.99
C GLU A 37 -19.44 -14.87 -11.24
N GLU A 38 -18.32 -15.08 -11.95
CA GLU A 38 -17.01 -15.34 -11.33
C GLU A 38 -16.55 -14.13 -10.52
N ARG A 39 -16.69 -12.92 -11.06
CA ARG A 39 -16.40 -11.67 -10.38
C ARG A 39 -17.22 -11.53 -9.09
N ALA A 40 -18.51 -11.83 -9.15
CA ALA A 40 -19.39 -11.78 -7.98
C ALA A 40 -18.95 -12.77 -6.90
N ALA A 41 -18.63 -14.01 -7.28
CA ALA A 41 -18.13 -15.03 -6.35
C ALA A 41 -16.79 -14.61 -5.71
N ARG A 42 -15.88 -14.05 -6.49
CA ARG A 42 -14.58 -13.55 -6.02
C ARG A 42 -14.75 -12.41 -5.01
N LEU A 43 -15.61 -11.43 -5.31
CA LEU A 43 -15.91 -10.33 -4.40
C LEU A 43 -16.66 -10.78 -3.15
N ASP A 44 -17.44 -11.85 -3.22
CA ASP A 44 -18.09 -12.48 -2.07
C ASP A 44 -17.06 -13.11 -1.14
N ALA A 45 -16.18 -13.95 -1.67
CA ALA A 45 -15.07 -14.54 -0.92
C ALA A 45 -14.14 -13.47 -0.29
N ALA A 46 -13.82 -12.41 -1.05
CA ALA A 46 -13.04 -11.29 -0.54
C ALA A 46 -13.74 -10.59 0.66
N ARG A 47 -15.06 -10.43 0.60
CA ARG A 47 -15.85 -9.86 1.70
C ARG A 47 -15.82 -10.74 2.95
N ASP A 48 -15.92 -12.06 2.80
CA ASP A 48 -15.84 -12.99 3.93
C ASP A 48 -14.46 -12.92 4.61
N ILE A 49 -13.37 -12.87 3.83
CA ILE A 49 -12.01 -12.74 4.37
C ILE A 49 -11.82 -11.42 5.12
N LEU A 50 -12.37 -10.32 4.59
CA LEU A 50 -12.32 -9.01 5.26
C LEU A 50 -13.17 -8.99 6.54
N ALA A 51 -14.28 -9.74 6.58
CA ALA A 51 -15.10 -9.87 7.79
C ALA A 51 -14.33 -10.61 8.90
N ASP A 52 -13.54 -11.62 8.54
CA ASP A 52 -12.68 -12.34 9.48
C ASP A 52 -11.46 -11.51 9.94
N ASN A 53 -11.04 -10.51 9.15
CA ASN A 53 -9.86 -9.68 9.41
C ASN A 53 -10.19 -8.18 9.29
N PRO A 54 -10.94 -7.60 10.25
CA PRO A 54 -11.48 -6.25 10.12
C PRO A 54 -10.42 -5.14 10.07
N GLU A 55 -9.24 -5.37 10.63
CA GLU A 55 -8.13 -4.40 10.63
C GLU A 55 -7.32 -4.42 9.31
N LEU A 56 -7.52 -5.44 8.47
CA LEU A 56 -6.73 -5.65 7.26
C LEU A 56 -6.76 -4.46 6.29
N PRO A 57 -7.91 -3.81 6.00
CA PRO A 57 -7.94 -2.63 5.13
C PRO A 57 -7.06 -1.47 5.63
N ASP A 58 -7.13 -1.17 6.92
CA ASP A 58 -6.37 -0.07 7.52
C ASP A 58 -4.88 -0.39 7.57
N ASP A 59 -4.52 -1.64 7.88
CA ASP A 59 -3.13 -2.10 7.86
C ASP A 59 -2.53 -2.05 6.45
N VAL A 60 -3.27 -2.52 5.44
CA VAL A 60 -2.83 -2.46 4.03
C VAL A 60 -2.69 -1.01 3.57
N ALA A 61 -3.65 -0.14 3.90
CA ALA A 61 -3.59 1.28 3.53
C ALA A 61 -2.39 1.98 4.17
N ARG A 62 -2.09 1.70 5.44
CA ARG A 62 -0.93 2.23 6.16
C ARG A 62 0.38 1.77 5.51
N ILE A 63 0.53 0.48 5.25
CA ILE A 63 1.74 -0.06 4.60
C ILE A 63 1.90 0.54 3.19
N ALA A 64 0.83 0.64 2.41
CA ALA A 64 0.88 1.24 1.08
C ALA A 64 1.34 2.70 1.14
N ALA A 65 0.85 3.49 2.10
CA ALA A 65 1.28 4.86 2.31
C ALA A 65 2.78 4.96 2.68
N GLU A 66 3.25 4.10 3.59
CA GLU A 66 4.66 4.04 3.99
C GLU A 66 5.59 3.68 2.81
N VAL A 67 5.21 2.67 2.01
CA VAL A 67 5.96 2.25 0.82
C VAL A 67 5.98 3.37 -0.23
N ILE A 68 4.84 4.01 -0.45
CA ILE A 68 4.74 5.16 -1.36
C ILE A 68 5.66 6.29 -0.91
N GLU A 69 5.67 6.65 0.37
CA GLU A 69 6.53 7.72 0.89
C GLU A 69 8.01 7.36 0.77
N ALA A 70 8.39 6.12 1.12
CA ALA A 70 9.76 5.64 1.05
C ALA A 70 10.33 5.60 -0.37
N HIS A 71 9.48 5.28 -1.36
CA HIS A 71 9.88 5.10 -2.77
C HIS A 71 9.31 6.17 -3.70
N ALA A 72 8.79 7.29 -3.17
CA ALA A 72 8.10 8.31 -3.95
C ALA A 72 8.88 8.82 -5.19
N PRO A 73 10.21 9.07 -5.12
CA PRO A 73 10.96 9.54 -6.29
C PRO A 73 11.14 8.49 -7.39
N GLU A 74 11.06 7.20 -7.04
CA GLU A 74 11.19 6.07 -7.96
C GLU A 74 9.82 5.68 -8.54
N LEU A 75 8.77 5.79 -7.73
CA LEU A 75 7.39 5.49 -8.09
C LEU A 75 6.73 6.60 -8.91
N PHE A 76 7.08 7.86 -8.63
CA PHE A 76 6.55 9.02 -9.32
C PHE A 76 7.71 9.76 -9.96
N ASN A 77 7.62 10.05 -11.26
CA ASN A 77 8.57 10.90 -11.99
C ASN A 77 8.39 12.38 -11.58
N VAL A 78 8.52 12.66 -10.29
CA VAL A 78 8.29 13.97 -9.67
C VAL A 78 9.62 14.49 -9.15
N VAL A 79 9.98 15.69 -9.60
CA VAL A 79 11.14 16.42 -9.07
C VAL A 79 10.68 17.15 -7.81
N PRO A 80 11.24 16.85 -6.62
CA PRO A 80 10.83 17.51 -5.39
C PRO A 80 11.12 19.01 -5.48
N LEU A 81 10.09 19.85 -5.31
CA LEU A 81 10.25 21.30 -5.26
C LEU A 81 10.87 21.68 -3.91
N ALA A 82 12.01 22.38 -3.95
CA ALA A 82 12.69 22.86 -2.75
C ALA A 82 11.74 23.76 -1.93
N ARG A 83 11.41 23.32 -0.71
CA ARG A 83 10.56 24.10 0.21
C ARG A 83 11.34 25.34 0.67
N PRO A 84 10.87 26.57 0.41
CA PRO A 84 11.58 27.75 0.87
C PRO A 84 11.60 27.76 2.40
N ALA A 85 12.80 27.72 2.98
CA ALA A 85 12.99 27.84 4.42
C ALA A 85 12.33 29.15 4.88
N GLY A 86 11.28 29.03 5.69
CA GLY A 86 10.45 30.14 6.12
C GLY A 86 11.29 31.29 6.66
N ARG A 87 11.20 32.46 6.01
CA ARG A 87 11.86 33.69 6.44
C ARG A 87 11.32 34.02 7.83
N ARG A 88 12.08 33.71 8.89
CA ARG A 88 11.78 34.14 10.28
C ARG A 88 11.58 35.65 10.26
N ARG A 89 10.32 36.11 10.28
CA ARG A 89 10.01 37.51 10.56
C ARG A 89 10.37 37.74 12.02
N SER A 90 11.48 38.43 12.25
CA SER A 90 11.79 38.99 13.57
C SER A 90 10.62 39.89 13.95
N SER A 91 9.94 39.55 15.03
CA SER A 91 8.88 40.38 15.62
C SER A 91 9.54 41.62 16.22
N ARG A 92 9.55 42.73 15.46
CA ARG A 92 9.80 44.04 16.07
C ARG A 92 8.58 44.41 16.89
N LYS A 93 8.70 44.33 18.22
CA LYS A 93 7.80 44.98 19.18
C LYS A 93 7.76 46.47 18.85
N GLY A 94 6.63 46.96 18.33
CA GLY A 94 6.32 48.38 18.27
C GLY A 94 5.56 48.78 19.53
N ALA A 95 6.15 49.67 20.34
CA ALA A 95 5.54 50.26 21.52
C ALA A 95 4.43 51.25 21.13
N ALA A 96 3.34 51.26 21.90
CA ALA A 96 2.26 52.24 21.79
C ALA A 96 2.64 53.57 22.45
N ALA A 97 2.18 54.67 21.86
CA ALA A 97 2.10 56.01 22.46
C ALA A 97 0.66 56.51 22.32
#